data_AF-B4SFR4-F1
#
_entry.id   AF-B4SFR4-F1
#
_cell.length_a   1.000
_cell.length_b   1.000
_cell.length_c   1.000
_cell.angle_alpha   90.00
_cell.angle_beta   90.00
_cell.angle_gamma   90.00
#
_symmetry.space_group_name_H-M   'P 1'
#
loop_
_entity.id
_entity.type
_entity.pdbx_description
1 polymer ?
#
loop_
_entity_poly.entity_id
_entity_poly.type
_entity_poly.pdbx_seq_one_letter_code
_entity_poly.pdbx_strand_id
1 'polypeptide(L)' 'MTTAEKLYHAAKELPEPVVAEILDFAEFLQKKMADERASGKEMLIDIVGGLETSATFFGDPLEIQKRLRDEWQ' A
#
# COMPACT_ATOMS: atom_id res chain seq x y z
N MET A 1 -26.03 -6.52 -21.98
CA MET A 1 -24.93 -5.65 -22.40
C MET A 1 -24.16 -5.21 -21.16
N THR A 2 -22.90 -5.62 -21.03
CA THR A 2 -22.02 -5.29 -19.89
C THR A 2 -21.44 -3.87 -20.02
N THR A 3 -20.86 -3.32 -18.94
CA THR A 3 -20.18 -2.01 -18.99
C THR A 3 -18.96 -2.04 -19.91
N ALA A 4 -18.23 -3.17 -19.96
CA ALA A 4 -17.11 -3.36 -20.87
C ALA A 4 -17.54 -3.34 -22.33
N GLU A 5 -18.66 -3.99 -22.67
CA GLU A 5 -19.24 -3.95 -24.01
C GLU A 5 -19.68 -2.54 -24.39
N LYS A 6 -20.29 -1.78 -23.46
CA LYS A 6 -20.66 -0.37 -23.69
C LYS A 6 -19.43 0.50 -23.97
N LEU A 7 -18.34 0.31 -23.21
CA LEU A 7 -17.09 1.02 -23.40
C LEU A 7 -16.48 0.70 -24.77
N TYR A 8 -16.45 -0.57 -25.16
CA TYR A 8 -15.94 -1.00 -26.46
C TYR A 8 -16.71 -0.35 -27.61
N HIS A 9 -18.05 -0.39 -27.58
CA HIS A 9 -18.86 0.24 -28.62
C HIS A 9 -18.69 1.76 -28.65
N ALA A 10 -18.54 2.41 -27.50
CA ALA A 10 -18.29 3.85 -27.43
C ALA A 10 -16.90 4.21 -27.99
N ALA A 11 -15.86 3.46 -27.64
CA ALA A 11 -14.49 3.73 -28.07
C ALA A 11 -14.26 3.43 -29.57
N LYS A 12 -14.97 2.43 -30.12
CA LYS A 12 -14.82 2.00 -31.52
C LYS A 12 -15.12 3.10 -32.54
N GLU A 13 -16.04 4.01 -32.22
CA GLU A 13 -16.47 5.08 -33.13
C GLU A 13 -15.63 6.37 -32.96
N LEU A 14 -14.65 6.37 -32.05
CA LEU A 14 -13.83 7.55 -31.76
C LEU A 14 -12.54 7.56 -32.60
N PRO A 15 -11.97 8.76 -32.87
CA PRO A 15 -10.65 8.88 -33.48
C PRO A 15 -9.56 8.26 -32.62
N GLU A 16 -8.52 7.70 -33.26
CA GLU A 16 -7.37 7.06 -32.60
C GLU A 16 -6.74 7.89 -31.45
N PRO A 17 -6.55 9.23 -31.58
CA PRO A 17 -6.01 10.03 -30.48
C PRO A 17 -6.87 9.97 -29.19
N VAL A 18 -8.19 9.88 -29.34
CA VAL A 18 -9.11 9.82 -28.19
C VAL A 18 -9.13 8.40 -27.60
N VAL A 19 -8.99 7.37 -28.44
CA VAL A 19 -8.85 5.98 -27.98
C VAL A 19 -7.57 5.81 -27.16
N ALA A 20 -6.49 6.46 -27.56
CA ALA A 20 -5.24 6.49 -26.80
C ALA A 20 -5.43 7.11 -25.40
N GLU A 21 -6.15 8.23 -25.28
CA GLU A 21 -6.46 8.83 -23.97
C GLU A 21 -7.29 7.90 -23.07
N ILE A 22 -8.24 7.16 -23.65
CA ILE A 22 -9.04 6.17 -22.91
C ILE A 22 -8.15 5.02 -22.40
N LEU A 23 -7.21 4.56 -23.22
CA LEU A 23 -6.24 3.53 -22.83
C LEU A 23 -5.34 4.03 -21.70
N ASP A 24 -4.76 5.22 -21.83
CA ASP A 24 -3.91 5.85 -20.80
C ASP A 24 -4.66 5.93 -19.46
N PHE A 25 -5.93 6.32 -19.48
CA PHE A 25 -6.74 6.39 -18.27
C PHE A 25 -7.05 5.00 -17.68
N ALA A 26 -7.29 3.99 -18.52
CA ALA A 26 -7.48 2.62 -18.05
C ALA A 26 -6.21 2.06 -17.37
N GLU A 27 -5.03 2.34 -17.93
CA GLU A 27 -3.74 1.97 -17.34
C GLU A 27 -3.50 2.69 -16.01
N PHE A 28 -3.82 3.99 -15.96
CA PHE A 28 -3.77 4.76 -14.72
C PHE A 28 -4.65 4.13 -13.62
N LEU A 29 -5.89 3.74 -13.93
CA LEU A 29 -6.78 3.10 -12.97
C LEU A 29 -6.24 1.75 -12.48
N GLN A 30 -5.67 0.95 -13.39
CA GLN A 30 -5.04 -0.32 -13.00
C GLN A 30 -3.88 -0.11 -12.03
N LYS A 31 -3.01 0.87 -12.31
CA LYS A 31 -1.91 1.23 -11.43
C LYS A 31 -2.41 1.74 -10.09
N LYS A 32 -3.38 2.64 -10.08
CA LYS A 32 -4.00 3.15 -8.85
C LYS A 32 -4.59 2.03 -7.98
N MET A 33 -5.29 1.07 -8.58
CA MET A 33 -5.82 -0.08 -7.84
C MET A 33 -4.72 -0.99 -7.30
N ALA A 34 -3.60 -1.15 -8.02
CA ALA A 34 -2.43 -1.86 -7.52
C ALA A 34 -1.79 -1.13 -6.33
N ASP A 35 -1.67 0.19 -6.42
CA ASP A 35 -1.15 1.05 -5.35
C ASP A 35 -2.06 1.06 -4.12
N GLU A 36 -3.40 1.07 -4.29
CA GLU A 36 -4.36 0.95 -3.19
C GLU A 36 -4.34 -0.43 -2.53
N ARG A 37 -4.04 -1.50 -3.28
CA ARG A 37 -3.83 -2.85 -2.74
C ARG A 37 -2.49 -2.99 -2.02
N ALA A 38 -1.45 -2.31 -2.51
CA ALA A 38 -0.12 -2.28 -1.91
C ALA A 38 -0.08 -1.38 -0.66
N SER A 39 -0.87 -0.30 -0.66
CA SER A 39 -1.27 0.48 0.53
C SER A 39 -2.32 -0.30 1.32
N GLY A 40 -2.03 -1.59 1.56
CA GLY A 40 -2.69 -2.34 2.59
C GLY A 40 -2.71 -1.44 3.82
N LYS A 41 -3.92 -1.10 4.28
CA LYS A 41 -4.12 -0.33 5.48
C LYS A 41 -3.61 -1.15 6.66
N GLU A 42 -2.29 -1.29 6.78
CA GLU A 42 -1.67 -1.57 8.06
C GLU A 42 -2.04 -0.36 8.91
N MET A 43 -3.10 -0.55 9.67
CA MET A 43 -3.49 0.44 10.66
C MET A 43 -2.38 0.48 11.69
N LEU A 44 -2.19 1.62 12.35
CA LEU A 44 -1.15 1.75 13.37
C LEU A 44 -1.27 0.65 14.46
N ILE A 45 -2.48 0.13 14.68
CA ILE A 45 -2.74 -1.00 15.58
C ILE A 45 -2.10 -2.32 15.12
N ASP A 46 -1.93 -2.52 13.81
CA ASP A 46 -1.26 -3.69 13.22
C ASP A 46 0.26 -3.63 13.42
N ILE A 47 0.79 -2.45 13.77
CA ILE A 47 2.21 -2.18 14.07
C ILE A 47 2.45 -2.15 15.59
N VAL A 48 1.41 -2.28 16.44
CA VAL A 48 1.56 -2.31 17.89
C VAL A 48 2.14 -3.66 18.33
N GLY A 49 3.32 -3.63 18.94
CA GLY A 49 4.02 -4.81 19.46
C GLY A 49 5.22 -5.20 18.61
N GLY A 50 5.64 -6.46 18.67
CA GLY A 50 6.74 -7.03 17.89
C GLY A 50 8.15 -6.72 18.42
N LEU A 51 8.31 -5.68 19.23
CA LEU A 51 9.59 -5.34 19.84
C LEU A 51 9.97 -6.29 20.98
N GLU A 52 9.01 -7.01 21.56
CA GLU A 52 9.25 -7.97 22.64
C GLU A 52 10.18 -9.11 22.23
N THR A 53 10.31 -9.41 20.92
CA THR A 53 11.26 -10.41 20.40
C THR A 53 12.57 -9.82 19.90
N SER A 54 12.69 -8.49 19.88
CA SER A 54 13.89 -7.80 19.41
C SER A 54 15.03 -7.95 20.42
N ALA A 55 16.28 -7.96 19.94
CA ALA A 55 17.45 -8.07 20.82
C ALA A 55 17.49 -6.97 21.91
N THR A 56 16.96 -5.78 21.62
CA THR A 56 17.04 -4.60 22.50
C THR A 56 15.92 -4.54 23.53
N PHE A 57 14.71 -4.99 23.19
CA PHE A 57 13.52 -4.89 24.06
C PHE A 57 12.98 -6.26 24.52
N PHE A 58 13.72 -7.33 24.27
CA PHE A 58 13.47 -8.65 24.82
C PHE A 58 13.98 -8.75 26.26
N GLY A 59 13.10 -9.16 27.18
CA GLY A 59 13.42 -9.41 28.59
C GLY A 59 12.60 -8.58 29.58
N ASP A 60 13.04 -8.55 30.84
CA ASP A 60 12.36 -7.80 31.89
C ASP A 60 12.48 -6.28 31.67
N PRO A 61 11.39 -5.50 31.81
CA PRO A 61 11.42 -4.05 31.57
C PRO A 61 12.44 -3.29 32.42
N LEU A 62 12.68 -3.68 33.67
CA LEU A 62 13.63 -2.98 34.55
C LEU A 62 15.07 -3.26 34.13
N GLU A 63 15.36 -4.49 33.71
CA GLU A 63 16.66 -4.86 33.16
C GLU A 63 16.96 -4.17 31.82
N ILE A 64 15.96 -4.05 30.94
CA ILE A 64 16.08 -3.29 29.69
C ILE A 64 16.38 -1.81 29.99
N GLN A 65 15.64 -1.20 30.93
CA GLN A 65 15.83 0.20 31.30
C GLN A 65 17.21 0.47 31.92
N LYS A 66 17.70 -0.47 32.73
CA LYS A 66 19.04 -0.40 33.31
C LYS A 66 20.11 -0.47 32.23
N ARG A 67 20.03 -1.47 31.34
CA ARG A 67 20.98 -1.62 30.22
C ARG A 67 21.05 -0.36 29.35
N LEU A 68 19.90 0.18 28.92
CA LEU A 68 19.87 1.38 28.09
C LEU A 68 20.45 2.61 28.79
N ARG A 69 20.34 2.70 30.12
CA ARG A 69 20.93 3.80 30.90
C ARG A 69 22.44 3.66 31.02
N ASP A 70 22.92 2.43 31.22
CA ASP A 70 24.34 2.12 31.37
C ASP A 70 25.09 2.29 30.02
N GLU A 71 24.41 2.11 28.88
CA GLU A 71 24.97 2.33 27.54
C GLU A 71 25.29 3.81 27.22
N TRP A 72 24.74 4.77 27.98
CA TRP A 72 24.94 6.21 27.77
C TRP A 72 26.05 6.82 28.65
N GLN A 73 26.77 6.00 29.42
CA GLN A 73 27.94 6.40 30.21
C GLN A 73 29.23 6.31 29.40
#